data_AF-A0A1Z4KG86-F1
#
_entry.id   AF-A0A1Z4KG86-F1
#
_cell.length_a   1.000
_cell.length_b   1.000
_cell.length_c   1.000
_cell.angle_alpha   90.00
_cell.angle_beta   90.00
_cell.angle_gamma   90.00
#
_symmetry.space_group_name_H-M   'P 1'
#
loop_
_entity.id
_entity.type
_entity.pdbx_description
1 polymer ?
#
loop_
_entity_poly.entity_id
_entity_poly.type
_entity_poly.pdbx_seq_one_letter_code
_entity_poly.pdbx_strand_id
1 'polypeptide(L)' 'MGKLIIFGLIVIYIGGVWKFWNGFSRTNFTQSLPNKIGLALLWPALFVANGSYRRNFRKALKG' A
#
# COMPACT_ATOMS: atom_id res chain seq x y z
N MET A 1 15.57 13.68 -17.47
CA MET A 1 14.21 13.08 -17.42
C MET A 1 14.11 11.86 -16.50
N GLY A 2 14.92 10.80 -16.66
CA GLY A 2 14.77 9.57 -15.85
C GLY A 2 14.87 9.72 -14.33
N LYS A 3 15.74 10.61 -13.82
CA LYS A 3 15.91 10.83 -12.37
C LYS A 3 14.63 11.34 -11.68
N LEU A 4 13.86 12.20 -12.34
CA LEU A 4 12.60 12.74 -11.80
C LEU A 4 11.49 11.68 -11.77
N ILE A 5 11.44 10.81 -12.79
CA ILE A 5 10.48 9.69 -12.84
C ILE A 5 10.76 8.71 -11.71
N ILE A 6 12.02 8.32 -11.53
CA ILE A 6 12.43 7.41 -10.44
C ILE A 6 12.11 8.05 -9.09
N PHE A 7 12.42 9.33 -8.91
CA PHE A 7 12.09 10.06 -7.68
C PHE A 7 10.58 10.06 -7.40
N GLY A 8 9.75 10.36 -8.41
CA GLY A 8 8.29 10.30 -8.28
C GLY A 8 7.78 8.90 -7.90
N LEU A 9 8.33 7.84 -8.51
CA LEU A 9 7.98 6.45 -8.18
C LEU A 9 8.35 6.10 -6.73
N ILE A 10 9.51 6.53 -6.25
CA ILE A 10 9.94 6.32 -4.87
C ILE A 10 9.00 7.05 -3.90
N VAL A 11 8.66 8.31 -4.18
CA VAL A 11 7.72 9.08 -3.35
C VAL A 11 6.35 8.42 -3.30
N ILE A 12 5.83 7.94 -4.43
CA ILE A 12 4.56 7.21 -4.49
C ILE A 12 4.66 5.89 -3.72
N TYR A 13 5.76 5.14 -3.88
CA TYR A 13 6.00 3.88 -3.19
C TYR A 13 5.97 4.06 -1.67
N ILE A 14 6.81 4.97 -1.15
CA ILE A 14 6.91 5.24 0.29
C ILE A 14 5.60 5.82 0.82
N GLY A 15 4.98 6.74 0.09
CA GLY A 15 3.69 7.33 0.47
C GLY A 15 2.57 6.29 0.55
N GLY A 16 2.53 5.34 -0.39
CA GLY A 16 1.58 4.23 -0.39
C GLY A 16 1.78 3.29 0.80
N VAL A 17 3.03 2.90 1.07
CA VAL A 17 3.40 2.08 2.25
C VAL A 17 2.96 2.77 3.54
N TRP A 18 3.30 4.05 3.72
CA TRP A 18 3.00 4.80 4.94
C TRP A 18 1.50 4.94 5.20
N LYS A 19 0.72 5.34 4.17
CA LYS A 19 -0.73 5.43 4.32
C LYS A 19 -1.38 4.07 4.58
N PHE A 20 -0.95 3.03 3.88
CA PHE A 20 -1.46 1.68 4.12
C PHE A 20 -1.12 1.19 5.53
N TRP A 21 0.08 1.47 6.02
CA TRP A 21 0.54 1.09 7.36
C TRP A 21 -0.29 1.74 8.47
N ASN A 22 -0.62 3.03 8.32
CA ASN A 22 -1.46 3.76 9.27
C ASN A 22 -2.92 3.29 9.23
N GLY A 23 -3.44 3.01 8.03
CA GLY A 23 -4.82 2.56 7.83
C GLY A 23 -5.06 1.04 7.91
N PHE A 24 -4.03 0.24 8.16
CA PHE A 24 -4.10 -1.23 8.11
C PHE A 24 -5.16 -1.80 9.06
N SER A 25 -5.37 -1.16 10.21
CA SER A 25 -6.40 -1.54 11.20
C SER A 25 -7.83 -1.43 10.69
N ARG A 26 -8.08 -0.63 9.63
CA ARG A 26 -9.40 -0.48 9.00
C ARG A 26 -9.61 -1.43 7.81
N THR A 27 -8.62 -2.26 7.49
CA THR A 27 -8.74 -3.26 6.43
C THR A 27 -9.38 -4.54 6.95
N ASN A 28 -9.98 -5.32 6.05
CA ASN A 28 -10.52 -6.64 6.40
C ASN A 28 -9.42 -7.73 6.43
N PHE A 29 -8.13 -7.36 6.43
CA PHE A 29 -7.04 -8.31 6.53
C PHE A 29 -6.82 -8.75 7.97
N THR A 30 -6.31 -9.97 8.14
CA THR A 30 -5.87 -10.46 9.45
C THR A 30 -4.81 -9.53 10.01
N GLN A 31 -5.08 -8.98 11.20
CA GLN A 31 -4.23 -8.02 11.89
C GLN A 31 -2.98 -8.72 12.45
N SER A 32 -2.03 -9.04 11.58
CA SER A 32 -0.74 -9.61 11.96
C SER A 32 0.40 -8.78 11.38
N LEU A 33 1.50 -8.68 12.14
CA LEU A 33 2.72 -7.98 11.73
C LEU A 33 3.27 -8.49 10.37
N PRO A 34 3.35 -9.81 10.13
CA PRO A 34 3.79 -10.34 8.84
C PRO A 34 2.87 -9.94 7.69
N ASN A 35 1.54 -10.00 7.88
CA ASN A 35 0.59 -9.57 6.85
C ASN A 35 0.69 -8.07 6.61
N LYS A 36 0.81 -7.27 7.67
CA LYS A 36 0.96 -5.82 7.54
C LYS A 36 2.18 -5.46 6.71
N ILE A 37 3.34 -6.04 7.01
CA ILE A 37 4.59 -5.79 6.29
C ILE A 37 4.49 -6.30 4.84
N GLY A 38 4.07 -7.55 4.64
CA GLY A 38 3.97 -8.15 3.31
C GLY A 38 2.99 -7.38 2.41
N LEU A 39 1.79 -7.09 2.92
CA LEU A 39 0.76 -6.36 2.19
C LEU A 39 1.14 -4.89 1.97
N ALA A 40 1.88 -4.26 2.88
CA ALA A 40 2.38 -2.91 2.69
C ALA A 40 3.49 -2.85 1.65
N LEU A 41 4.48 -3.73 1.69
CA LEU A 41 5.60 -3.69 0.73
C LEU A 41 5.20 -4.11 -0.69
N LEU A 42 4.31 -5.09 -0.79
CA LEU A 42 3.79 -5.61 -2.07
C LEU A 42 2.62 -4.78 -2.61
N TRP A 43 2.33 -3.62 -2.01
CA TRP A 43 1.18 -2.81 -2.37
C TRP A 43 1.08 -2.47 -3.87
N PRO A 44 2.15 -2.14 -4.62
CA PRO A 44 1.99 -1.73 -6.02
C PRO A 44 1.52 -2.91 -6.87
N ALA A 45 2.12 -4.09 -6.65
CA ALA A 45 1.78 -5.31 -7.36
C ALA A 45 0.36 -5.77 -6.98
N LEU A 46 0.03 -5.80 -5.69
CA LEU A 46 -1.29 -6.21 -5.21
C LEU A 46 -2.39 -5.22 -5.61
N PHE A 47 -2.07 -3.93 -5.71
CA PHE A 47 -2.99 -2.91 -6.18
C PHE A 47 -3.33 -3.10 -7.66
N VAL A 48 -2.38 -3.51 -8.50
CA VAL A 48 -2.67 -3.76 -9.92
C VAL A 48 -3.32 -5.14 -10.12
N ALA A 49 -2.83 -6.17 -9.43
CA ALA A 49 -3.23 -7.55 -9.66
C ALA A 49 -4.52 -7.98 -8.92
N ASN A 50 -4.91 -7.33 -7.83
CA ASN A 50 -5.99 -7.80 -6.97
C ASN A 50 -7.04 -6.72 -6.64
N GLY A 51 -8.25 -6.90 -7.18
CA GLY A 51 -9.38 -6.00 -6.94
C GLY A 51 -9.85 -5.96 -5.47
N SER A 52 -9.75 -7.07 -4.73
CA SER A 52 -10.08 -7.10 -3.30
C SER A 52 -9.05 -6.32 -2.48
N TYR A 53 -7.77 -6.45 -2.83
CA TYR A 53 -6.71 -5.65 -2.24
C TYR A 53 -6.95 -4.16 -2.48
N ARG A 54 -7.25 -3.74 -3.72
CA ARG A 54 -7.56 -2.32 -4.03
C ARG A 54 -8.66 -1.75 -3.14
N ARG A 55 -9.75 -2.51 -2.90
CA ARG A 55 -10.84 -2.05 -2.03
C ARG A 55 -10.35 -1.85 -0.60
N ASN A 56 -9.58 -2.79 -0.05
CA ASN A 56 -9.00 -2.67 1.29
C ASN A 56 -7.95 -1.56 1.38
N PHE A 57 -7.12 -1.40 0.35
CA PHE A 57 -6.15 -0.31 0.25
C PHE A 57 -6.85 1.05 0.30
N ARG A 58 -7.94 1.24 -0.47
CA ARG A 58 -8.73 2.47 -0.42
C ARG A 58 -9.39 2.70 0.95
N LYS A 59 -9.75 1.65 1.70
CA LYS A 59 -10.22 1.78 3.09
C LYS A 59 -9.09 2.27 4.01
N ALA A 60 -7.89 1.70 3.87
CA ALA A 60 -6.71 2.15 4.62
C ALA A 60 -6.33 3.62 4.30
N LEU A 61 -6.49 4.06 3.04
CA LEU A 61 -6.23 5.45 2.64
C LEU A 61 -7.21 6.48 3.23
N LYS A 62 -8.41 6.06 3.64
CA LYS A 62 -9.40 6.90 4.34
C LYS A 62 -9.15 6.97 5.86
N GLY A 63 -8.04 6.35 6.29
CA GLY A 63 -7.49 6.39 7.65
C GLY A 63 -7.31 7.80 8.16
#